data_AF-A0A1H7HQK1-F1
#
_entry.id   AF-A0A1H7HQK1-F1
#
_cell.length_a   1.000
_cell.length_b   1.000
_cell.length_c   1.000
_cell.angle_alpha   90.00
_cell.angle_beta   90.00
_cell.angle_gamma   90.00
#
_symmetry.space_group_name_H-M   'P 1'
#
loop_
_entity.id
_entity.type
_entity.pdbx_description
1 polymer ?
#
loop_
_entity_poly.entity_id
_entity_poly.type
_entity_poly.pdbx_seq_one_letter_code
_entity_poly.pdbx_strand_id
1 'polypeptide(L)'
;MERNTSNKDVLDSLDIYSYIAELLAIPLGGPTKLNGKTRSSLASVRAKEFSQYRTLCKNEACTRRRLTELLAKAARAEKNDSPQLPLLRAEIRSETLNLADLTLRRRRLEDRRDHLAGLAKMVVQYRYFDKPDCRVPSWGDTAAHLGIALSGDELRRYVCSKFLTLK
;
A
#
# COMPACT_ATOMS: atom_id res chain seq x y z
N MET A 1 -11.57 32.38 -6.99
CA MET A 1 -10.85 31.36 -7.78
C MET A 1 -10.34 30.31 -6.81
N GLU A 2 -11.09 29.22 -6.64
CA GLU A 2 -10.65 28.09 -5.84
C GLU A 2 -9.60 27.32 -6.65
N ARG A 3 -8.33 27.43 -6.27
CA ARG A 3 -7.31 26.51 -6.80
C ARG A 3 -7.60 25.15 -6.19
N ASN A 4 -7.98 24.19 -7.02
CA ASN A 4 -8.05 22.77 -6.67
C ASN A 4 -6.71 22.32 -6.05
N THR A 5 -6.64 22.28 -4.73
CA THR A 5 -5.52 21.77 -3.94
C THR A 5 -5.50 20.23 -3.96
N SER A 6 -5.38 19.60 -5.13
CA SER A 6 -5.30 18.13 -5.21
C SER A 6 -4.26 17.57 -6.17
N ASN A 7 -3.31 18.38 -6.64
CA ASN A 7 -2.12 17.85 -7.30
C ASN A 7 -1.00 17.88 -6.26
N LYS A 8 -0.72 16.71 -5.66
CA LYS A 8 0.49 16.52 -4.86
C LYS A 8 1.67 16.60 -5.82
N ASP A 9 2.38 17.72 -5.84
CA ASP A 9 3.63 17.82 -6.61
C ASP A 9 4.75 17.18 -5.78
N VAL A 10 5.70 16.52 -6.45
CA VAL A 10 6.88 15.99 -5.77
C VAL A 10 7.66 17.09 -5.06
N LEU A 11 7.69 18.29 -5.62
CA LEU A 11 8.37 19.44 -5.03
C LEU A 11 7.66 20.00 -3.79
N ASP A 12 6.41 19.60 -3.52
CA ASP A 12 5.75 19.90 -2.25
C ASP A 12 6.27 19.02 -1.10
N SER A 13 6.93 17.90 -1.43
CA SER A 13 7.34 16.86 -0.46
C SER A 13 8.85 16.63 -0.41
N LEU A 14 9.59 17.01 -1.44
CA LEU A 14 11.03 16.83 -1.60
C LEU A 14 11.63 18.17 -2.03
N ASP A 15 12.73 18.59 -1.40
CA ASP A 15 13.41 19.80 -1.84
C ASP A 15 14.00 19.60 -3.25
N ILE A 16 14.05 20.69 -4.02
CA ILE A 16 14.42 20.64 -5.44
C ILE A 16 15.83 20.06 -5.67
N TYR A 17 16.76 20.27 -4.73
CA TYR A 17 18.12 19.77 -4.85
C TYR A 17 18.19 18.27 -4.59
N SER A 18 17.49 17.77 -3.56
CA SER A 18 17.36 16.33 -3.31
C SER A 18 16.64 15.62 -4.45
N TYR A 19 15.58 16.24 -5.01
CA TYR A 19 14.88 15.69 -6.17
C TYR A 19 15.82 15.55 -7.38
N ILE A 20 16.54 16.61 -7.72
CA ILE A 20 17.51 16.60 -8.85
C ILE A 20 18.63 15.60 -8.58
N ALA A 21 19.18 15.55 -7.36
CA ALA A 21 20.22 14.60 -6.98
C ALA A 21 19.75 13.15 -7.11
N GLU A 22 18.52 12.85 -6.68
CA GLU A 22 17.93 11.53 -6.85
C GLU A 22 17.75 11.18 -8.33
N LEU A 23 17.23 12.10 -9.15
CA LEU A 23 17.07 11.88 -10.59
C LEU A 23 18.41 11.59 -11.28
N LEU A 24 19.45 12.37 -10.98
CA LEU A 24 20.80 12.18 -11.53
C LEU A 24 21.42 10.84 -11.10
N ALA A 25 21.05 10.33 -9.93
CA ALA A 25 21.49 9.03 -9.45
C ALA A 25 20.74 7.85 -10.09
N ILE A 26 19.67 8.09 -10.86
CA ILE A 26 18.98 7.04 -11.61
C ILE A 26 19.80 6.76 -12.86
N PRO A 27 20.37 5.54 -13.03
CA PRO A 27 21.04 5.20 -14.26
C PRO A 27 20.00 5.18 -15.39
N LEU A 28 20.00 6.25 -16.20
CA LEU A 28 19.32 6.32 -17.49
C LEU A 28 20.01 5.29 -18.38
N GLY A 29 19.50 4.06 -18.38
CA GLY A 29 20.14 2.96 -19.08
C GLY A 29 20.38 3.33 -20.56
N GLY A 30 21.62 3.18 -21.02
CA GLY A 30 21.87 3.09 -22.46
C GLY A 30 21.05 1.95 -23.09
N PRO A 31 20.94 1.88 -24.43
CA PRO A 31 20.07 0.94 -25.13
C PRO A 31 20.54 -0.52 -24.91
N THR A 32 20.15 -1.12 -23.79
CA THR A 32 20.44 -2.53 -23.50
C THR A 32 19.44 -3.42 -24.21
N LYS A 33 19.91 -4.11 -25.26
CA LYS A 33 19.33 -5.35 -25.80
C LYS A 33 19.25 -6.39 -24.68
N LEU A 34 18.18 -6.41 -23.89
CA LEU A 34 18.00 -7.38 -22.81
C LEU A 34 17.15 -8.56 -23.27
N ASN A 35 17.83 -9.52 -23.89
CA ASN A 35 17.41 -10.90 -23.86
C ASN A 35 17.36 -11.39 -22.40
N GLY A 36 16.15 -11.56 -21.87
CA GLY A 36 15.74 -12.75 -21.11
C GLY A 36 16.59 -13.28 -19.94
N LYS A 37 17.39 -12.48 -19.22
CA LYS A 37 18.10 -12.98 -18.02
C LYS A 37 17.71 -12.25 -16.73
N THR A 38 16.83 -12.94 -16.00
CA THR A 38 16.72 -12.98 -14.53
C THR A 38 16.44 -11.64 -13.82
N ARG A 39 15.20 -11.16 -13.98
CA ARG A 39 14.59 -10.20 -13.03
C ARG A 39 14.66 -10.78 -11.62
N SER A 40 15.26 -10.07 -10.67
CA SER A 40 15.34 -10.54 -9.27
C SER A 40 13.94 -10.91 -8.75
N SER A 41 13.79 -12.13 -8.24
CA SER A 41 12.53 -12.62 -7.66
C SER A 41 12.08 -11.75 -6.49
N LEU A 42 13.04 -11.21 -5.72
CA LEU A 42 12.82 -10.44 -4.50
C LEU A 42 12.12 -9.09 -4.73
N ALA A 43 12.55 -8.29 -5.71
CA ALA A 43 11.92 -6.99 -5.99
C ALA A 43 10.47 -7.16 -6.48
N SER A 44 10.21 -8.22 -7.27
CA SER A 44 8.86 -8.58 -7.72
C SER A 44 7.97 -9.05 -6.56
N VAL A 45 8.51 -9.87 -5.65
CA VAL A 45 7.82 -10.30 -4.43
C VAL A 45 7.47 -9.09 -3.55
N ARG A 46 8.42 -8.19 -3.29
CA ARG A 46 8.20 -7.00 -2.46
C ARG A 46 7.22 -5.99 -3.09
N ALA A 47 7.26 -5.82 -4.41
CA ALA A 47 6.23 -5.03 -5.11
C ALA A 47 4.83 -5.65 -4.99
N LYS A 48 4.74 -6.99 -5.03
CA LYS A 48 3.48 -7.71 -4.79
C LYS A 48 3.02 -7.56 -3.35
N GLU A 49 3.91 -7.52 -2.36
CA GLU A 49 3.54 -7.32 -0.96
C GLU A 49 2.83 -5.97 -0.74
N PHE A 50 3.36 -4.87 -1.27
CA PHE A 50 2.69 -3.56 -1.16
C PHE A 50 1.33 -3.55 -1.87
N SER A 51 1.17 -4.33 -2.95
CA SER A 51 -0.13 -4.47 -3.61
C SER A 51 -1.19 -5.15 -2.74
N GLN A 52 -0.80 -5.92 -1.71
CA GLN A 52 -1.72 -6.54 -0.76
C GLN A 52 -2.32 -5.54 0.22
N TYR A 53 -1.71 -4.35 0.41
CA TYR A 53 -2.18 -3.35 1.37
C TYR A 53 -3.66 -2.99 1.16
N ARG A 54 -4.06 -2.75 -0.09
CA ARG A 54 -5.45 -2.40 -0.44
C ARG A 54 -6.42 -3.53 -0.10
N THR A 55 -6.04 -4.77 -0.37
CA THR A 55 -6.82 -5.96 -0.01
C THR A 55 -6.94 -6.10 1.51
N LEU A 56 -5.87 -5.83 2.26
CA LEU A 56 -5.89 -5.85 3.73
C LEU A 56 -6.86 -4.80 4.28
N CYS A 57 -6.80 -3.55 3.79
CA CYS A 57 -7.75 -2.50 4.20
C CYS A 57 -9.21 -2.91 3.94
N LYS A 58 -9.49 -3.47 2.77
CA LYS A 58 -10.84 -3.96 2.43
C LYS A 58 -11.29 -5.07 3.36
N ASN A 59 -10.42 -6.05 3.62
CA ASN A 59 -10.73 -7.18 4.50
C ASN A 59 -10.93 -6.71 5.94
N GLU A 60 -10.10 -5.80 6.46
CA GLU A 60 -10.31 -5.19 7.78
C GLU A 60 -11.67 -4.51 7.89
N ALA A 61 -12.05 -3.72 6.89
CA ALA A 61 -13.34 -3.04 6.87
C ALA A 61 -14.51 -4.04 6.86
N CYS A 62 -14.41 -5.12 6.08
CA CYS A 62 -15.39 -6.21 6.06
C CYS A 62 -15.48 -6.92 7.42
N THR A 63 -14.34 -7.29 8.02
CA THR A 63 -14.29 -7.96 9.33
C THR A 63 -14.87 -7.07 10.44
N ARG A 64 -14.57 -5.76 10.43
CA ARG A 64 -15.17 -4.80 11.38
C ARG A 64 -16.69 -4.75 11.26
N ARG A 65 -17.23 -4.69 10.04
CA ARG A 65 -18.69 -4.72 9.81
C ARG A 65 -19.31 -6.01 10.35
N ARG A 66 -18.71 -7.16 10.04
CA ARG A 66 -19.16 -8.47 10.53
C ARG A 66 -19.15 -8.54 12.06
N LEU A 67 -18.10 -8.05 12.71
CA LEU A 67 -18.02 -7.96 14.17
C LEU A 67 -19.15 -7.12 14.76
N THR A 68 -19.44 -5.94 14.19
CA THR A 68 -20.56 -5.09 14.63
C THR A 68 -21.89 -5.83 14.53
N GLU A 69 -22.13 -6.55 13.44
CA GLU A 69 -23.35 -7.36 13.25
C GLU A 69 -23.44 -8.50 14.28
N LEU A 70 -22.33 -9.22 14.53
CA LEU A 70 -22.28 -10.29 15.52
C LEU A 70 -22.51 -9.76 16.94
N LEU A 71 -21.93 -8.61 17.30
CA LEU A 71 -22.16 -7.95 18.58
C LEU A 71 -23.64 -7.58 18.75
N ALA A 72 -24.29 -7.04 17.71
CA ALA A 72 -25.71 -6.74 17.74
C ALA A 72 -26.60 -7.99 17.84
N LYS A 73 -26.19 -9.12 17.25
CA LYS A 73 -26.87 -10.42 17.42
C LYS A 73 -26.67 -10.96 18.84
N ALA A 74 -25.45 -10.90 19.37
CA ALA A 74 -25.13 -11.35 20.72
C ALA A 74 -25.90 -10.55 21.80
N ALA A 75 -25.98 -9.22 21.67
CA ALA A 75 -26.74 -8.39 22.61
C ALA A 75 -28.25 -8.72 22.61
N ARG A 76 -28.83 -9.08 21.46
CA ARG A 76 -30.22 -9.55 21.37
C ARG A 76 -30.40 -10.95 21.95
N ALA A 77 -29.44 -11.85 21.69
CA ALA A 77 -29.43 -13.19 22.25
C ALA A 77 -29.32 -13.17 23.78
N GLU A 78 -28.53 -12.25 24.35
CA GLU A 78 -28.37 -12.05 25.79
C GLU A 78 -29.64 -11.52 26.46
N LYS A 79 -30.35 -10.59 25.81
CA LYS A 79 -31.66 -10.11 26.32
C LYS A 79 -32.75 -11.18 26.36
N ASN A 80 -32.63 -12.21 25.51
CA ASN A 80 -33.64 -13.24 25.34
C ASN A 80 -33.21 -14.60 25.93
N ASP A 81 -32.11 -14.65 26.69
CA ASP A 81 -31.48 -15.89 27.21
C ASP A 81 -31.39 -17.00 26.15
N SER A 82 -30.96 -16.63 24.94
CA SER A 82 -30.91 -17.56 23.82
C SER A 82 -29.80 -18.61 24.00
N PRO A 83 -30.08 -19.89 23.71
CA PRO A 83 -29.06 -20.95 23.77
C PRO A 83 -27.93 -20.78 22.73
N GLN A 84 -28.10 -19.87 21.76
CA GLN A 84 -27.09 -19.56 20.74
C GLN A 84 -25.98 -18.62 21.25
N LEU A 85 -26.14 -18.00 22.43
CA LEU A 85 -25.20 -17.01 22.95
C LEU A 85 -23.74 -17.52 23.05
N PRO A 86 -23.44 -18.76 23.49
CA PRO A 86 -22.08 -19.28 23.50
C PRO A 86 -21.45 -19.37 22.10
N LEU A 87 -22.24 -19.77 21.10
CA LEU A 87 -21.77 -19.86 19.71
C LEU A 87 -21.44 -18.47 19.14
N LEU A 88 -22.32 -17.49 19.37
CA LEU A 88 -22.08 -16.11 18.95
C LEU A 88 -20.83 -15.51 19.60
N ARG A 89 -20.62 -15.77 20.90
CA ARG A 89 -19.41 -15.34 21.62
C ARG A 89 -18.13 -15.99 21.04
N ALA A 90 -18.19 -17.26 20.66
CA ALA A 90 -17.07 -17.94 20.00
C ALA A 90 -16.76 -17.33 18.62
N GLU A 91 -17.78 -17.05 17.81
CA GLU A 91 -17.62 -16.39 16.52
C GLU A 91 -17.02 -14.98 16.64
N ILE A 92 -17.50 -14.18 17.60
CA ILE A 92 -16.93 -12.85 17.88
C ILE A 92 -15.45 -12.96 18.23
N ARG A 93 -15.07 -13.95 19.06
CA ARG A 93 -13.68 -14.16 19.44
C ARG A 93 -12.81 -14.50 18.22
N SER A 94 -13.29 -15.39 17.35
CA SER A 94 -12.62 -15.77 16.11
C SER A 94 -12.41 -14.56 15.18
N GLU A 95 -13.46 -13.79 14.94
CA GLU A 95 -13.38 -12.59 14.08
C GLU A 95 -12.50 -11.49 14.70
N THR A 96 -12.43 -11.40 16.03
CA THR A 96 -11.53 -10.47 16.72
C THR A 96 -10.07 -10.86 16.48
N LEU A 97 -9.74 -12.16 16.55
CA LEU A 97 -8.39 -12.65 16.22
C LEU A 97 -8.04 -12.41 14.75
N ASN A 98 -8.98 -12.64 13.85
CA ASN A 98 -8.83 -12.34 12.42
C ASN A 98 -8.56 -10.85 12.18
N LEU A 99 -9.32 -9.95 12.83
CA LEU A 99 -9.09 -8.51 12.73
C LEU A 99 -7.69 -8.11 13.24
N ALA A 100 -7.23 -8.73 14.34
CA ALA A 100 -5.91 -8.48 14.89
C ALA A 100 -4.80 -8.91 13.91
N ASP A 101 -4.90 -10.09 13.29
CA ASP A 101 -3.93 -10.55 12.28
C ASP A 101 -3.88 -9.60 11.08
N LEU A 102 -5.05 -9.24 10.52
CA LEU A 102 -5.15 -8.30 9.41
C LEU A 102 -4.48 -6.96 9.76
N THR A 103 -4.76 -6.43 10.95
CA THR A 103 -4.19 -5.17 11.46
C THR A 103 -2.66 -5.24 11.59
N LEU A 104 -2.13 -6.35 12.12
CA LEU A 104 -0.69 -6.56 12.23
C LEU A 104 -0.02 -6.64 10.85
N ARG A 105 -0.62 -7.35 9.91
CA ARG A 105 -0.11 -7.46 8.54
C ARG A 105 -0.13 -6.11 7.82
N ARG A 106 -1.19 -5.31 8.01
CA ARG A 106 -1.28 -3.94 7.48
C ARG A 106 -0.19 -3.05 8.05
N ARG A 107 0.00 -3.04 9.37
CA ARG A 107 1.06 -2.27 10.05
C ARG A 107 2.45 -2.64 9.54
N ARG A 108 2.75 -3.94 9.36
CA ARG A 108 4.03 -4.37 8.79
C ARG A 108 4.32 -3.77 7.41
N LEU A 109 3.29 -3.57 6.57
CA LEU A 109 3.46 -2.91 5.27
C LEU A 109 3.65 -1.40 5.41
N GLU A 110 2.99 -0.76 6.37
CA GLU A 110 3.19 0.66 6.71
C GLU A 110 4.62 0.89 7.21
N ASP A 111 5.10 0.04 8.13
CA ASP A 111 6.47 0.09 8.62
C ASP A 111 7.46 -0.05 7.46
N ARG A 112 7.29 -1.04 6.59
CA ARG A 112 8.15 -1.23 5.40
C ARG A 112 8.13 -0.04 4.45
N ARG A 113 6.96 0.59 4.24
CA ARG A 113 6.87 1.83 3.48
C ARG A 113 7.69 2.93 4.17
N ASP A 114 7.62 3.03 5.49
CA ASP A 114 8.30 4.09 6.22
C ASP A 114 9.82 3.92 6.27
N HIS A 115 10.34 2.72 6.02
CA HIS A 115 11.77 2.46 5.77
C HIS A 115 12.25 2.91 4.39
N LEU A 116 11.34 3.16 3.44
CA LEU A 116 11.71 3.81 2.18
C LEU A 116 11.98 5.30 2.43
N ALA A 117 12.79 5.91 1.57
CA ALA A 117 13.05 7.34 1.59
C ALA A 117 12.91 7.93 0.18
N GLY A 118 12.84 9.26 0.11
CA GLY A 118 12.89 10.00 -1.14
C GLY A 118 11.75 9.68 -2.10
N LEU A 119 12.06 9.70 -3.39
CA LEU A 119 11.10 9.44 -4.47
C LEU A 119 10.43 8.07 -4.33
N ALA A 120 11.15 7.04 -3.88
CA ALA A 120 10.59 5.71 -3.76
C ALA A 120 9.50 5.62 -2.69
N LYS A 121 9.66 6.29 -1.55
CA LYS A 121 8.63 6.36 -0.50
C LYS A 121 7.37 7.03 -1.03
N MET A 122 7.52 8.18 -1.69
CA MET A 122 6.39 8.94 -2.22
C MET A 122 5.62 8.16 -3.27
N VAL A 123 6.34 7.52 -4.19
CA VAL A 123 5.72 6.69 -5.24
C VAL A 123 4.98 5.51 -4.62
N VAL A 124 5.55 4.83 -3.63
CA VAL A 124 4.87 3.72 -2.94
C VAL A 124 3.65 4.21 -2.15
N GLN A 125 3.76 5.32 -1.43
CA GLN A 125 2.67 5.95 -0.70
C GLN A 125 1.49 6.26 -1.64
N TYR A 126 1.75 6.96 -2.74
CA TYR A 126 0.71 7.29 -3.71
C TYR A 126 0.09 6.03 -4.35
N ARG A 127 0.94 5.12 -4.83
CA ARG A 127 0.47 3.93 -5.57
C ARG A 127 -0.34 2.99 -4.72
N TYR A 128 -0.02 2.82 -3.44
CA TYR A 128 -0.61 1.74 -2.64
C TYR A 128 -1.44 2.24 -1.46
N PHE A 129 -1.09 3.37 -0.85
CA PHE A 129 -1.62 3.78 0.46
C PHE A 129 -2.61 4.96 0.41
N ASP A 130 -2.43 5.94 -0.49
CA ASP A 130 -3.24 7.17 -0.49
C ASP A 130 -4.72 6.95 -0.83
N LYS A 131 -5.01 6.07 -1.79
CA LYS A 131 -6.37 5.79 -2.27
C LYS A 131 -6.63 4.28 -2.33
N PRO A 132 -6.81 3.62 -1.18
CA PRO A 132 -6.87 2.16 -1.12
C PRO A 132 -8.09 1.57 -1.84
N ASP A 133 -9.17 2.34 -1.98
CA ASP A 133 -10.42 1.90 -2.62
C ASP A 133 -10.41 2.01 -4.16
N CYS A 134 -9.43 2.70 -4.73
CA CYS A 134 -9.32 2.85 -6.18
C CYS A 134 -8.57 1.67 -6.82
N ARG A 135 -8.52 1.61 -8.15
CA ARG A 135 -7.56 0.76 -8.87
C ARG A 135 -6.13 1.27 -8.63
N VAL A 136 -5.15 0.37 -8.59
CA VAL A 136 -3.73 0.77 -8.52
C VAL A 136 -3.37 1.50 -9.83
N PRO A 137 -2.84 2.73 -9.79
CA PRO A 137 -2.52 3.49 -10.99
C PRO A 137 -1.40 2.83 -11.81
N SER A 138 -1.35 3.10 -13.12
CA SER A 138 -0.22 2.68 -13.93
C SER A 138 1.06 3.42 -13.50
N TRP A 139 2.24 2.93 -13.88
CA TRP A 139 3.49 3.61 -13.54
C TRP A 139 3.62 4.96 -14.25
N GLY A 140 3.10 5.08 -15.47
CA GLY A 140 3.03 6.35 -16.19
C GLY A 140 2.12 7.36 -15.50
N ASP A 141 0.90 6.95 -15.11
CA ASP A 141 -0.03 7.84 -14.39
C ASP A 141 0.54 8.30 -13.06
N THR A 142 1.31 7.43 -12.40
CA THR A 142 2.00 7.78 -11.15
C THR A 142 3.06 8.84 -11.36
N ALA A 143 3.91 8.67 -12.38
CA ALA A 143 4.95 9.66 -12.70
C ALA A 143 4.30 11.01 -13.05
N ALA A 144 3.28 10.99 -13.91
CA ALA A 144 2.56 12.20 -14.33
C ALA A 144 1.87 12.90 -13.16
N HIS A 145 1.16 12.14 -12.30
CA HIS A 145 0.44 12.73 -11.17
C HIS A 145 1.38 13.34 -10.12
N LEU A 146 2.55 12.74 -9.91
CA LEU A 146 3.54 13.21 -8.97
C LEU A 146 4.50 14.26 -9.58
N GLY A 147 4.38 14.58 -10.87
CA GLY A 147 5.32 15.52 -11.52
C GLY A 147 6.74 14.97 -11.67
N ILE A 148 6.92 13.64 -11.68
CA ILE A 148 8.23 13.00 -11.81
C ILE A 148 8.64 12.97 -13.27
N ALA A 149 9.82 13.52 -13.58
CA ALA A 149 10.39 13.57 -14.92
C ALA A 149 11.05 12.23 -15.32
N LEU A 150 10.31 11.12 -15.19
CA LEU A 150 10.72 9.77 -15.60
C LEU A 150 9.59 9.11 -16.38
N SER A 151 9.94 8.27 -17.36
CA SER A 151 8.96 7.35 -17.94
C SER A 151 8.46 6.37 -16.89
N GLY A 152 7.26 5.80 -17.12
CA GLY A 152 6.69 4.81 -16.20
C GLY A 152 7.59 3.58 -15.99
N ASP A 153 8.33 3.16 -17.03
CA ASP A 153 9.26 2.03 -16.93
C ASP A 153 10.52 2.37 -16.14
N GLU A 154 11.07 3.58 -16.30
CA GLU A 154 12.21 4.07 -15.51
C GLU A 154 11.82 4.21 -14.04
N LEU A 155 10.66 4.80 -13.77
CA LEU A 155 10.11 4.92 -12.42
C LEU A 155 9.94 3.55 -11.77
N ARG A 156 9.37 2.59 -12.51
CA ARG A 156 9.21 1.21 -12.03
C ARG A 156 10.55 0.58 -11.68
N ARG A 157 11.55 0.68 -12.56
CA ARG A 157 12.89 0.10 -12.34
C ARG A 157 13.56 0.73 -11.12
N TYR A 158 13.50 2.06 -11.00
CA TYR A 158 14.03 2.79 -9.86
C TYR A 158 13.40 2.33 -8.54
N VAL A 159 12.07 2.34 -8.45
CA VAL A 159 11.37 1.95 -7.22
C VAL A 159 11.64 0.48 -6.87
N CYS A 160 11.62 -0.41 -7.87
CA CYS A 160 11.95 -1.81 -7.66
C CYS A 160 13.41 -2.03 -7.22
N SER A 161 14.37 -1.20 -7.62
CA SER A 161 15.75 -1.34 -7.14
C SER A 161 15.88 -0.96 -5.67
N LYS A 162 15.13 0.03 -5.19
CA LYS A 162 15.02 0.37 -3.76
C LYS A 162 14.36 -0.73 -2.93
N PHE A 163 13.60 -1.62 -3.56
CA PHE A 163 13.08 -2.81 -2.88
C PHE A 163 14.13 -3.86 -2.58
N LEU A 164 15.29 -3.87 -3.25
CA LEU A 164 16.34 -4.83 -2.93
C LEU A 164 17.05 -4.51 -1.62
N THR A 165 17.10 -3.23 -1.26
CA THR A 165 17.82 -2.72 -0.08
C THR A 165 16.97 -2.67 1.19
N LEU A 166 15.66 -2.94 1.09
CA LEU A 166 14.78 -3.07 2.26
C LEU A 166 15.22 -4.26 3.13
N LYS A 167 15.33 -4.08 4.44
CA LYS A 167 15.59 -5.18 5.38
C LYS A 167 14.27 -5.82 5.78
#